data_AF-A0A5C2M8Z0-F1
#
_entry.id   AF-A0A5C2M8Z0-F1
#
_cell.length_a   1.000
_cell.length_b   1.000
_cell.length_c   1.000
_cell.angle_alpha   90.00
_cell.angle_beta   90.00
_cell.angle_gamma   90.00
#
_symmetry.space_group_name_H-M   'P 1'
#
loop_
_entity.id
_entity.type
_entity.pdbx_description
1 polymer ?
#
loop_
_entity_poly.entity_id
_entity_poly.type
_entity_poly.pdbx_seq_one_letter_code
_entity_poly.pdbx_strand_id
1 'polypeptide(L)'
;MRRDSLFYQLFAQLPQTLFDLLGREAPQGYRFESVELKQTAFRMDGVFVPPDPSGIVYFCEVQFQRDNSFYERFFAEIFLYLRLYRHTFSDWQAVVIYPHRQAEQVSFDPYEVLVNSHRLHRVYLNELGSLEALPLSLALMQLTVLPEAEMPTAARLLAERTRTEAVPRPEVIIELITTIVLYKFTELSREEVLRMLGFTTEELKRTRFYQEVYAEAREEGLQEGRAQGREEGRQEGRQQGLQQGLQQGLQQGLQQGLQQGETLVVLRLLRRRFGELPAGLEERIRQLPVYQIEALAEALLDFTTLEEVFAWLEHST
;
A
#
# COMPACT_ATOMS: atom_id res chain seq x y z
N MET A 1 17.45 -6.24 -3.89
CA MET A 1 16.18 -5.96 -4.59
C MET A 1 15.92 -4.50 -4.90
N ARG A 2 15.85 -3.56 -3.92
CA ARG A 2 15.40 -2.16 -4.19
C ARG A 2 16.48 -1.19 -4.71
N ARG A 3 17.76 -1.49 -4.54
CA ARG A 3 18.86 -0.72 -5.16
C ARG A 3 19.12 -1.20 -6.59
N ASP A 4 19.00 -2.49 -6.83
CA ASP A 4 19.11 -3.12 -8.15
C ASP A 4 18.10 -2.51 -9.14
N SER A 5 16.89 -2.15 -8.68
CA SER A 5 15.91 -1.44 -9.51
C SER A 5 16.32 -0.03 -9.91
N LEU A 6 17.10 0.69 -9.10
CA LEU A 6 17.60 2.03 -9.45
C LEU A 6 18.67 1.95 -10.54
N PHE A 7 19.62 1.02 -10.40
CA PHE A 7 20.63 0.82 -11.43
C PHE A 7 20.02 0.29 -12.73
N TYR A 8 19.03 -0.60 -12.63
CA TYR A 8 18.25 -1.03 -13.79
C TYR A 8 17.57 0.15 -14.49
N GLN A 9 16.88 1.02 -13.75
CA GLN A 9 16.27 2.22 -14.31
C GLN A 9 17.31 3.15 -14.94
N LEU A 10 18.46 3.34 -14.30
CA LEU A 10 19.55 4.16 -14.82
C LEU A 10 20.08 3.60 -16.14
N PHE A 11 20.35 2.30 -16.24
CA PHE A 11 20.83 1.67 -17.47
C PHE A 11 19.77 1.62 -18.57
N ALA A 12 18.50 1.40 -18.23
CA ALA A 12 17.40 1.44 -19.21
C ALA A 12 17.21 2.82 -19.83
N GLN A 13 17.49 3.89 -19.07
CA GLN A 13 17.33 5.28 -19.53
C GLN A 13 18.61 5.83 -20.16
N LEU A 14 19.77 5.43 -19.64
CA LEU A 14 21.10 5.86 -20.08
C LEU A 14 22.02 4.63 -20.29
N PRO A 15 21.82 3.85 -21.38
CA PRO A 15 22.67 2.69 -21.67
C PRO A 15 24.16 3.03 -21.84
N GLN A 16 24.44 4.29 -22.22
CA GLN A 16 25.76 4.91 -22.32
C GLN A 16 26.58 4.76 -21.02
N THR A 17 25.91 4.71 -19.87
CA THR A 17 26.55 4.62 -18.55
C THR A 17 27.50 3.42 -18.43
N LEU A 18 27.21 2.30 -19.11
CA LEU A 18 28.11 1.15 -19.13
C LEU A 18 29.47 1.51 -19.73
N PHE A 19 29.48 2.26 -20.83
CA PHE A 19 30.71 2.63 -21.52
C PHE A 19 31.48 3.71 -20.76
N ASP A 20 30.76 4.61 -20.09
CA ASP A 20 31.35 5.55 -19.13
C ASP A 20 32.10 4.79 -18.02
N LEU A 21 31.49 3.74 -17.44
CA LEU A 21 32.13 2.89 -16.41
C LEU A 21 33.39 2.19 -16.93
N LEU A 22 33.43 1.86 -18.22
CA LEU A 22 34.57 1.22 -18.87
C LEU A 22 35.63 2.22 -19.35
N GLY A 23 35.36 3.53 -19.26
CA GLY A 23 36.22 4.58 -19.81
C GLY A 23 36.33 4.51 -21.34
N ARG A 24 35.25 4.11 -22.03
CA ARG A 24 35.21 3.93 -23.49
C ARG A 24 34.16 4.84 -24.11
N GLU A 25 34.38 5.25 -25.36
CA GLU A 25 33.31 5.86 -26.14
C GLU A 25 32.20 4.82 -26.41
N ALA A 26 30.96 5.23 -26.18
CA ALA A 26 29.82 4.35 -26.39
C ALA A 26 29.48 4.22 -27.88
N PRO A 27 29.46 2.99 -28.43
CA PRO A 27 28.96 2.78 -29.76
C PRO A 27 27.45 3.06 -29.83
N GLN A 28 26.99 3.63 -30.95
CA GLN A 28 25.56 3.81 -31.18
C GLN A 28 24.86 2.45 -31.33
N GLY A 29 23.65 2.32 -30.77
CA GLY A 29 22.75 1.21 -31.06
C GLY A 29 22.76 0.03 -30.08
N TYR A 30 23.54 0.08 -29.00
CA TYR A 30 23.42 -0.91 -27.93
C TYR A 30 22.05 -0.84 -27.25
N ARG A 31 21.46 -2.01 -26.95
CA ARG A 31 20.20 -2.13 -26.21
C ARG A 31 20.43 -2.77 -24.86
N PHE A 32 19.78 -2.25 -23.82
CA PHE A 32 19.75 -2.83 -22.49
C PHE A 32 18.51 -3.71 -22.34
N GLU A 33 18.68 -4.97 -21.98
CA GLU A 33 17.63 -5.99 -21.90
C GLU A 33 17.74 -6.79 -20.59
N SER A 34 16.60 -7.13 -19.96
CA SER A 34 16.50 -8.20 -18.95
C SER A 34 16.08 -9.48 -19.66
N VAL A 35 16.83 -10.56 -19.43
CA VAL A 35 16.67 -11.81 -20.17
C VAL A 35 16.33 -12.91 -19.18
N GLU A 36 15.14 -13.49 -19.35
CA GLU A 36 14.69 -14.65 -18.60
C GLU A 36 14.87 -15.94 -19.42
N LEU A 37 15.68 -16.85 -18.90
CA LEU A 37 16.03 -18.11 -19.55
C LEU A 37 15.06 -19.22 -19.10
N LYS A 38 13.96 -19.38 -19.83
CA LYS A 38 12.82 -20.26 -19.53
C LYS A 38 13.16 -21.73 -19.20
N GLN A 39 14.30 -22.26 -19.69
CA GLN A 39 14.69 -23.65 -19.47
C GLN A 39 15.24 -23.93 -18.05
N THR A 40 15.52 -22.89 -17.26
CA THR A 40 16.27 -23.02 -15.99
C THR A 40 15.86 -22.03 -14.90
N ALA A 41 14.88 -21.15 -15.16
CA ALA A 41 14.51 -20.03 -14.28
C ALA A 41 15.67 -19.06 -13.94
N PHE A 42 16.74 -19.06 -14.73
CA PHE A 42 17.80 -18.05 -14.61
C PHE A 42 17.33 -16.73 -15.22
N ARG A 43 17.63 -15.62 -14.54
CA ARG A 43 17.31 -14.26 -14.98
C ARG A 43 18.56 -13.41 -14.94
N MET A 44 18.90 -12.77 -16.06
CA MET A 44 19.97 -11.80 -16.14
C MET A 44 19.37 -10.42 -16.34
N ASP A 45 19.61 -9.51 -15.40
CA ASP A 45 18.94 -8.20 -15.39
C ASP A 45 19.71 -7.11 -16.14
N GLY A 46 21.00 -7.32 -16.42
CA GLY A 46 21.82 -6.36 -17.15
C GLY A 46 22.54 -6.95 -18.36
N VAL A 47 21.82 -7.23 -19.44
CA VAL A 47 22.42 -7.64 -20.71
C VAL A 47 22.42 -6.47 -21.69
N PHE A 48 23.59 -6.10 -22.20
CA PHE A 48 23.74 -5.08 -23.24
C PHE A 48 24.05 -5.76 -24.56
N VAL A 49 23.06 -5.76 -25.43
CA VAL A 49 23.09 -6.45 -26.72
C VAL A 49 23.66 -5.50 -27.79
N PRO A 50 24.67 -5.93 -28.56
CA PRO A 50 25.23 -5.11 -29.62
C PRO A 50 24.22 -4.92 -30.77
N PRO A 51 24.34 -3.82 -31.55
CA PRO A 51 23.47 -3.57 -32.70
C PRO A 51 23.72 -4.54 -33.87
N ASP A 52 24.91 -5.12 -33.93
CA ASP A 52 25.36 -6.02 -34.99
C ASP A 52 26.05 -7.27 -34.40
N PRO A 53 25.93 -8.46 -35.03
CA PRO A 53 26.57 -9.69 -34.56
C PRO A 53 28.11 -9.65 -34.52
N SER A 54 28.77 -8.67 -35.13
CA SER A 54 30.21 -8.45 -34.97
C SER A 54 30.58 -7.76 -33.65
N GLY A 55 29.60 -7.25 -32.90
CA GLY A 55 29.80 -6.55 -31.64
C GLY A 55 30.00 -7.45 -30.42
N ILE A 56 30.27 -6.83 -29.28
CA ILE A 56 30.53 -7.48 -27.99
C ILE A 56 29.24 -7.43 -27.16
N VAL A 57 28.78 -8.56 -26.62
CA VAL A 57 27.72 -8.54 -25.61
C VAL A 57 28.31 -8.23 -24.23
N TYR A 58 27.69 -7.33 -23.47
CA TYR A 58 28.12 -7.05 -22.10
C TYR A 58 27.11 -7.54 -21.08
N PHE A 59 27.61 -8.16 -20.03
CA PHE A 59 26.83 -8.57 -18.86
C PHE A 59 27.21 -7.67 -17.70
N CYS A 60 26.25 -6.92 -17.18
CA CYS A 60 26.46 -5.98 -16.09
C CYS A 60 25.64 -6.39 -14.88
N GLU A 61 26.29 -6.53 -13.73
CA GLU A 61 25.64 -6.87 -12.48
C GLU A 61 26.08 -5.91 -11.38
N VAL A 62 25.15 -5.59 -10.48
CA VAL A 62 25.37 -4.65 -9.38
C VAL A 62 25.27 -5.41 -8.07
N GLN A 63 26.32 -5.38 -7.26
CA GLN A 63 26.42 -6.20 -6.06
C GLN A 63 26.74 -5.35 -4.81
N PHE A 64 25.71 -5.05 -4.02
CA PHE A 64 25.81 -4.22 -2.81
C PHE A 64 26.04 -4.99 -1.52
N GLN A 65 25.85 -6.30 -1.55
CA GLN A 65 26.07 -7.18 -0.41
C GLN A 65 27.09 -8.24 -0.79
N ARG A 66 27.91 -8.68 0.17
CA ARG A 66 28.83 -9.76 -0.10
C ARG A 66 28.05 -11.06 -0.33
N ASP A 67 28.18 -11.63 -1.52
CA ASP A 67 27.73 -12.96 -1.88
C ASP A 67 28.99 -13.76 -2.25
N ASN A 68 29.33 -14.76 -1.43
CA ASN A 68 30.52 -15.59 -1.63
C ASN A 68 30.33 -16.69 -2.68
N SER A 69 29.15 -16.75 -3.30
CA SER A 69 28.81 -17.67 -4.39
C SER A 69 28.42 -16.93 -5.69
N PHE A 70 28.77 -15.64 -5.75
CA PHE A 70 28.31 -14.75 -6.80
C PHE A 70 28.89 -15.13 -8.17
N TYR A 71 30.20 -15.28 -8.25
CA TYR A 71 30.89 -15.51 -9.51
C TYR A 71 30.53 -16.87 -10.12
N GLU A 72 30.27 -17.87 -9.29
CA GLU A 72 29.81 -19.20 -9.70
C GLU A 72 28.50 -19.13 -10.48
N ARG A 73 27.54 -18.40 -9.91
CA ARG A 73 26.22 -18.17 -10.51
C ARG A 73 26.33 -17.28 -11.74
N PHE A 74 27.05 -16.16 -11.64
CA PHE A 74 27.18 -15.19 -12.72
C PHE A 74 27.83 -15.78 -13.97
N PHE A 75 28.93 -16.53 -13.83
CA PHE A 75 29.56 -17.18 -14.99
C PHE A 75 28.71 -18.31 -15.56
N ALA A 76 27.98 -19.06 -14.73
CA ALA A 76 27.06 -20.09 -15.23
C ALA A 76 25.96 -19.47 -16.10
N GLU A 77 25.37 -18.36 -15.65
CA GLU A 77 24.35 -17.61 -16.39
C GLU A 77 24.90 -17.05 -17.71
N ILE A 78 26.09 -16.43 -17.68
CA ILE A 78 26.78 -15.95 -18.88
C ILE A 78 26.96 -17.11 -19.87
N PHE A 79 27.55 -18.23 -19.46
CA PHE A 79 27.83 -19.33 -20.39
C PHE A 79 26.57 -19.99 -20.94
N LEU A 80 25.48 -20.02 -20.17
CA LEU A 80 24.19 -20.45 -20.67
C LEU A 80 23.65 -19.48 -21.73
N TYR A 81 23.72 -18.17 -21.48
CA TYR A 81 23.35 -17.16 -22.47
C TYR A 81 24.20 -17.30 -23.74
N LEU A 82 25.52 -17.42 -23.60
CA LEU A 82 26.42 -17.55 -24.75
C LEU A 82 26.09 -18.77 -25.60
N ARG A 83 25.67 -19.88 -24.98
CA ARG A 83 25.24 -21.10 -25.68
C ARG A 83 23.94 -20.86 -26.46
N LEU A 84 22.97 -20.16 -25.88
CA LEU A 84 21.64 -19.96 -26.47
C LEU A 84 21.63 -18.89 -27.56
N TYR A 85 22.48 -17.87 -27.44
CA TYR A 85 22.48 -16.69 -28.32
C TYR A 85 23.77 -16.51 -29.11
N ARG A 86 24.55 -17.58 -29.32
CA ARG A 86 25.90 -17.53 -29.92
C ARG A 86 26.02 -16.73 -31.23
N HIS A 87 24.93 -16.62 -31.99
CA HIS A 87 24.90 -16.00 -33.31
C HIS A 87 24.66 -14.47 -33.28
N THR A 88 24.39 -13.88 -32.11
CA THR A 88 23.99 -12.46 -31.99
C THR A 88 25.13 -11.53 -31.61
N PHE A 89 26.34 -12.05 -31.40
CA PHE A 89 27.54 -11.30 -31.02
C PHE A 89 28.82 -12.06 -31.41
N SER A 90 29.95 -11.36 -31.47
CA SER A 90 31.26 -11.92 -31.81
C SER A 90 32.05 -12.31 -30.57
N ASP A 91 31.88 -11.55 -29.49
CA ASP A 91 32.60 -11.72 -28.23
C ASP A 91 31.77 -11.23 -27.02
N TRP A 92 32.28 -11.42 -25.80
CA TRP A 92 31.60 -11.02 -24.57
C TRP A 92 32.51 -10.37 -23.52
N GLN A 93 31.95 -9.48 -22.71
CA GLN A 93 32.58 -8.92 -21.51
C GLN A 93 31.58 -8.88 -20.35
N ALA A 94 32.12 -8.86 -19.13
CA ALA A 94 31.36 -8.77 -17.90
C ALA A 94 31.81 -7.54 -17.09
N VAL A 95 30.86 -6.86 -16.47
CA VAL A 95 31.08 -5.69 -15.62
C VAL A 95 30.36 -5.94 -14.30
N VAL A 96 31.08 -5.86 -13.19
CA VAL A 96 30.50 -6.02 -11.87
C VAL A 96 30.75 -4.74 -11.07
N ILE A 97 29.66 -4.16 -10.57
CA ILE A 97 29.67 -2.89 -9.88
C ILE A 97 29.46 -3.13 -8.39
N TYR A 98 30.44 -2.75 -7.59
CA TYR A 98 30.44 -2.86 -6.13
C TYR A 98 30.38 -1.47 -5.49
N PRO A 99 29.78 -1.33 -4.30
CA PRO A 99 29.84 -0.08 -3.58
C PRO A 99 31.26 0.24 -3.09
N HIS A 100 32.00 -0.80 -2.69
CA HIS A 100 33.38 -0.76 -2.20
C HIS A 100 33.99 -2.16 -2.25
N ARG A 101 35.32 -2.27 -2.16
CA ARG A 101 36.06 -3.55 -2.25
C ARG A 101 35.60 -4.60 -1.24
N GLN A 102 35.22 -4.20 -0.03
CA GLN A 102 34.76 -5.17 0.97
C GLN A 102 33.44 -5.86 0.60
N ALA A 103 32.67 -5.35 -0.36
CA ALA A 103 31.46 -6.03 -0.83
C ALA A 103 31.76 -7.17 -1.81
N GLU A 104 32.97 -7.25 -2.35
CA GLU A 104 33.39 -8.33 -3.24
C GLU A 104 33.53 -9.66 -2.48
N GLN A 105 33.34 -10.74 -3.23
CA GLN A 105 33.61 -12.11 -2.80
C GLN A 105 35.09 -12.27 -2.41
N VAL A 106 35.37 -13.06 -1.38
CA VAL A 106 36.72 -13.19 -0.80
C VAL A 106 37.56 -14.28 -1.48
N SER A 107 36.92 -15.39 -1.86
CA SER A 107 37.57 -16.55 -2.48
C SER A 107 37.03 -16.74 -3.87
N PHE A 108 37.92 -16.88 -4.86
CA PHE A 108 37.55 -17.02 -6.26
C PHE A 108 37.72 -18.44 -6.79
N ASP A 109 38.31 -19.36 -6.04
CA ASP A 109 38.51 -20.75 -6.47
C ASP A 109 37.17 -21.47 -6.73
N PRO A 110 37.06 -22.28 -7.82
CA PRO A 110 38.05 -22.54 -8.89
C PRO A 110 38.00 -21.56 -10.08
N TYR A 111 37.31 -20.43 -9.98
CA TYR A 111 37.01 -19.48 -11.05
C TYR A 111 38.06 -18.38 -11.24
N GLU A 112 39.22 -18.47 -10.57
CA GLU A 112 40.30 -17.47 -10.64
C GLU A 112 40.67 -17.07 -12.07
N VAL A 113 40.73 -18.03 -12.98
CA VAL A 113 41.06 -17.78 -14.40
C VAL A 113 40.07 -16.80 -15.04
N LEU A 114 38.78 -16.92 -14.73
CA LEU A 114 37.75 -16.04 -15.28
C LEU A 114 37.75 -14.69 -14.56
N VAL A 115 37.87 -14.69 -13.23
CA VAL A 115 37.90 -13.47 -12.42
C VAL A 115 39.10 -12.57 -12.75
N ASN A 116 40.24 -13.17 -13.04
CA ASN A 116 41.47 -12.45 -13.42
C ASN A 116 41.61 -12.24 -14.93
N SER A 117 40.63 -12.67 -15.73
CA SER A 117 40.66 -12.44 -17.18
C SER A 117 40.38 -10.98 -17.52
N HIS A 118 40.85 -10.55 -18.69
CA HIS A 118 40.52 -9.25 -19.27
C HIS A 118 39.03 -9.10 -19.65
N ARG A 119 38.23 -10.16 -19.50
CA ARG A 119 36.79 -10.15 -19.79
C ARG A 119 35.97 -9.61 -18.62
N LEU A 120 36.49 -9.64 -17.40
CA LEU A 120 35.80 -9.16 -16.21
C LEU A 120 36.33 -7.78 -15.80
N HIS A 121 35.45 -6.80 -15.77
CA HIS A 121 35.70 -5.47 -15.25
C HIS A 121 35.02 -5.31 -13.89
N ARG A 122 35.78 -4.89 -12.88
CA ARG A 122 35.27 -4.61 -11.54
C ARG A 122 35.31 -3.11 -11.32
N VAL A 123 34.16 -2.55 -10.96
CA VAL A 123 34.02 -1.12 -10.70
C VAL A 123 33.61 -0.92 -9.24
N TYR A 124 34.33 -0.08 -8.52
CA TYR A 124 34.03 0.26 -7.14
C TYR A 124 33.55 1.71 -7.08
N LEU A 125 32.29 1.91 -6.71
CA LEU A 125 31.63 3.22 -6.78
C LEU A 125 32.31 4.27 -5.89
N ASN A 126 32.84 3.86 -4.74
CA ASN A 126 33.58 4.74 -3.83
C ASN A 126 34.97 5.16 -4.36
N GLU A 127 35.42 4.59 -5.49
CA GLU A 127 36.74 4.84 -6.08
C GLU A 127 36.66 5.61 -7.43
N LEU A 128 35.46 6.05 -7.85
CA LEU A 128 35.26 6.73 -9.13
C LEU A 128 35.85 8.16 -9.20
N GLY A 129 36.30 8.73 -8.08
CA GLY A 129 36.87 10.08 -8.02
C GLY A 129 35.84 11.14 -7.64
N SER A 130 36.05 12.39 -8.10
CA SER A 130 35.23 13.54 -7.73
C SER A 130 33.96 13.64 -8.59
N LEU A 131 32.83 13.92 -7.93
CA LEU A 131 31.50 14.01 -8.55
C LEU A 131 31.44 15.08 -9.65
N GLU A 132 32.17 16.17 -9.51
CA GLU A 132 32.20 17.30 -10.45
C GLU A 132 32.83 16.92 -11.79
N ALA A 133 33.86 16.07 -11.76
CA ALA A 133 34.60 15.65 -12.96
C ALA A 133 33.97 14.44 -13.66
N LEU A 134 33.09 13.71 -12.97
CA LEU A 134 32.44 12.52 -13.51
C LEU A 134 31.31 12.88 -14.49
N PRO A 135 31.10 12.04 -15.54
CA PRO A 135 29.84 12.03 -16.27
C PRO A 135 28.66 11.95 -15.30
N LEU A 136 27.58 12.67 -15.60
CA LEU A 136 26.41 12.76 -14.70
C LEU A 136 25.87 11.37 -14.32
N SER A 137 25.85 10.45 -15.28
CA SER A 137 25.48 9.04 -15.10
C SER A 137 26.29 8.34 -13.99
N LEU A 138 27.62 8.49 -14.01
CA LEU A 138 28.52 7.91 -13.00
C LEU A 138 28.41 8.61 -11.65
N ALA A 139 28.24 9.93 -11.66
CA ALA A 139 28.05 10.70 -10.44
C ALA A 139 26.75 10.30 -9.70
N LEU A 140 25.67 9.99 -10.44
CA LEU A 140 24.43 9.44 -9.89
C LEU A 140 24.65 8.06 -9.25
N MET A 141 25.45 7.19 -9.87
CA MET A 141 25.79 5.90 -9.27
C MET A 141 26.59 6.09 -7.98
N GLN A 142 27.58 6.98 -7.98
CA GLN A 142 28.41 7.28 -6.81
C GLN A 142 27.58 7.86 -5.66
N LEU A 143 26.53 8.63 -5.95
CA LEU A 143 25.61 9.16 -4.94
C LEU A 143 25.08 8.06 -4.00
N THR A 144 24.87 6.84 -4.49
CA THR A 144 24.35 5.71 -3.70
C THR A 144 25.28 5.22 -2.58
N VAL A 145 26.57 5.57 -2.64
CA VAL A 145 27.60 5.08 -1.70
C VAL A 145 28.29 6.18 -0.89
N LEU A 146 27.98 7.45 -1.16
CA LEU A 146 28.53 8.56 -0.39
C LEU A 146 28.18 8.44 1.10
N PRO A 147 28.84 9.18 2.01
CA PRO A 147 28.39 9.37 3.39
C PRO A 147 27.13 10.23 3.50
N GLU A 148 26.36 10.12 4.59
CA GLU A 148 25.15 10.93 4.80
C GLU A 148 25.45 12.43 4.88
N ALA A 149 26.56 12.82 5.53
CA ALA A 149 26.95 14.20 5.69
C ALA A 149 27.17 14.93 4.35
N GLU A 150 27.66 14.21 3.33
CA GLU A 150 27.96 14.77 2.00
C GLU A 150 26.77 14.75 1.05
N MET A 151 25.76 13.92 1.34
CA MET A 151 24.61 13.66 0.46
C MET A 151 23.84 14.94 0.08
N PRO A 152 23.50 15.87 1.00
CA PRO A 152 22.74 17.07 0.63
C PRO A 152 23.47 17.96 -0.38
N THR A 153 24.79 18.10 -0.21
CA THR A 153 25.62 18.92 -1.11
C THR A 153 25.79 18.24 -2.46
N ALA A 154 26.10 16.94 -2.46
CA ALA A 154 26.21 16.15 -3.68
C ALA A 154 24.89 16.12 -4.48
N ALA A 155 23.77 15.88 -3.81
CA ALA A 155 22.47 15.78 -4.46
C ALA A 155 22.05 17.13 -5.07
N ARG A 156 22.32 18.26 -4.39
CA ARG A 156 22.13 19.61 -4.96
C ARG A 156 22.99 19.85 -6.19
N LEU A 157 24.28 19.49 -6.12
CA LEU A 157 25.20 19.61 -7.26
C LEU A 157 24.66 18.84 -8.48
N LEU A 158 24.24 17.59 -8.29
CA LEU A 158 23.72 16.77 -9.39
C LEU A 158 22.38 17.29 -9.93
N ALA A 159 21.51 17.81 -9.06
CA ALA A 159 20.27 18.44 -9.49
C ALA A 159 20.53 19.69 -10.35
N GLU A 160 21.49 20.54 -9.95
CA GLU A 160 21.91 21.70 -10.75
C GLU A 160 22.53 21.27 -12.09
N ARG A 161 23.46 20.30 -12.07
CA ARG A 161 24.05 19.75 -13.30
C ARG A 161 23.00 19.22 -14.26
N THR A 162 21.97 18.55 -13.75
CA THR A 162 20.85 18.04 -14.57
C THR A 162 20.06 19.15 -15.26
N ARG A 163 19.99 20.36 -14.67
CA ARG A 163 19.32 21.52 -15.27
C ARG A 163 20.20 22.23 -16.30
N THR A 164 21.51 22.26 -16.07
CA THR A 164 22.47 22.99 -16.92
C THR A 164 22.99 22.17 -18.08
N GLU A 165 23.16 20.86 -17.90
CA GLU A 165 23.60 19.94 -18.94
C GLU A 165 22.42 19.59 -19.85
N ALA A 166 22.68 19.47 -21.16
CA ALA A 166 21.66 19.10 -22.14
C ALA A 166 21.35 17.59 -22.05
N VAL A 167 20.63 17.21 -21.00
CA VAL A 167 20.19 15.83 -20.75
C VAL A 167 18.86 15.58 -21.48
N PRO A 168 18.67 14.43 -22.16
CA PRO A 168 17.41 14.13 -22.87
C PRO A 168 16.15 14.03 -21.99
N ARG A 169 16.31 13.72 -20.69
CA ARG A 169 15.22 13.50 -19.72
C ARG A 169 15.62 13.95 -18.30
N PRO A 170 15.73 15.26 -18.05
CA PRO A 170 16.16 15.78 -16.75
C PRO A 170 15.21 15.33 -15.61
N GLU A 171 13.91 15.24 -15.87
CA GLU A 171 12.89 14.81 -14.90
C GLU A 171 13.16 13.42 -14.32
N VAL A 172 13.63 12.48 -15.15
CA VAL A 172 13.96 11.11 -14.72
C VAL A 172 15.20 11.12 -13.83
N ILE A 173 16.21 11.94 -14.16
CA ILE A 173 17.41 12.05 -13.33
C ILE A 173 17.08 12.65 -11.96
N ILE A 174 16.26 13.70 -11.91
CA ILE A 174 15.81 14.30 -10.65
C ILE A 174 15.04 13.28 -9.80
N GLU A 175 14.20 12.45 -10.43
CA GLU A 175 13.50 11.38 -9.74
C GLU A 175 14.46 10.34 -9.16
N LEU A 176 15.50 9.95 -9.90
CA LEU A 176 16.55 9.05 -9.41
C LEU A 176 17.30 9.65 -8.22
N ILE A 177 17.75 10.91 -8.32
CA ILE A 177 18.41 11.63 -7.20
C ILE A 177 17.50 11.63 -5.97
N THR A 178 16.23 12.04 -6.15
CA THR A 178 15.24 12.10 -5.07
C THR A 178 15.07 10.73 -4.42
N THR A 179 14.98 9.68 -5.22
CA THR A 179 14.78 8.33 -4.73
C THR A 179 16.01 7.81 -3.99
N ILE A 180 17.23 8.09 -4.47
CA ILE A 180 18.49 7.76 -3.77
C ILE A 180 18.55 8.45 -2.40
N VAL A 181 18.21 9.75 -2.35
CA VAL A 181 18.22 10.52 -1.10
C VAL A 181 17.19 9.99 -0.12
N LEU A 182 15.96 9.71 -0.56
CA LEU A 182 14.89 9.13 0.28
C LEU A 182 15.26 7.77 0.86
N TYR A 183 15.92 6.91 0.06
CA TYR A 183 16.36 5.62 0.57
C TYR A 183 17.44 5.73 1.64
N LYS A 184 18.20 6.81 1.63
CA LYS A 184 19.26 7.03 2.60
C LYS A 184 18.75 7.75 3.84
N PHE A 185 17.86 8.72 3.67
CA PHE A 185 17.22 9.45 4.76
C PHE A 185 15.77 9.02 4.90
N THR A 186 15.54 7.95 5.65
CA THR A 186 14.20 7.36 5.84
C THR A 186 13.23 8.27 6.58
N GLU A 187 13.73 9.29 7.28
CA GLU A 187 12.92 10.25 8.03
C GLU A 187 12.50 11.47 7.18
N LEU A 188 13.17 11.73 6.05
CA LEU A 188 12.82 12.86 5.21
C LEU A 188 11.62 12.53 4.35
N SER A 189 10.64 13.44 4.35
CA SER A 189 9.58 13.44 3.36
C SER A 189 10.13 13.79 1.98
N ARG A 190 9.44 13.34 0.94
CA ARG A 190 9.79 13.67 -0.45
C ARG A 190 9.79 15.18 -0.70
N GLU A 191 8.90 15.93 -0.05
CA GLU A 191 8.86 17.38 -0.14
C GLU A 191 10.11 18.04 0.44
N GLU A 192 10.59 17.55 1.59
CA GLU A 192 11.84 18.03 2.20
C GLU A 192 13.06 17.70 1.35
N VAL A 193 13.10 16.52 0.74
CA VAL A 193 14.17 16.16 -0.22
C VAL A 193 14.15 17.11 -1.41
N LEU A 194 12.99 17.37 -2.01
CA LEU A 194 12.91 18.23 -3.19
C LEU A 194 13.19 19.70 -2.87
N ARG A 195 12.80 20.18 -1.68
CA ARG A 195 13.26 21.46 -1.14
C ARG A 195 14.78 21.48 -0.95
N MET A 196 15.38 20.40 -0.44
CA MET A 196 16.83 20.27 -0.31
C MET A 196 17.53 20.38 -1.67
N LEU A 197 16.96 19.79 -2.73
CA LEU A 197 17.45 19.86 -4.10
C LEU A 197 17.14 21.20 -4.80
N GLY A 198 16.43 22.12 -4.16
CA GLY A 198 16.10 23.44 -4.70
C GLY A 198 15.00 23.42 -5.77
N PHE A 199 14.02 22.53 -5.68
CA PHE A 199 12.82 22.55 -6.54
C PHE A 199 11.68 23.37 -5.94
N THR A 200 10.92 24.05 -6.79
CA THR A 200 9.70 24.78 -6.41
C THR A 200 8.48 23.86 -6.38
N THR A 201 7.45 24.24 -5.61
CA THR A 201 6.17 23.51 -5.47
C THR A 201 5.44 23.26 -6.79
N GLU A 202 5.71 24.06 -7.83
CA GLU A 202 5.10 23.90 -9.16
C GLU A 202 5.87 22.93 -10.07
N GLU A 203 7.19 22.86 -9.95
CA GLU A 203 8.00 21.83 -10.62
C GLU A 203 7.73 20.45 -10.02
N LEU A 204 7.49 20.41 -8.71
CA LEU A 204 7.08 19.23 -7.95
C LEU A 204 5.85 18.52 -8.54
N LYS A 205 4.77 19.27 -8.80
CA LYS A 205 3.49 18.76 -9.33
C LYS A 205 3.56 18.24 -10.78
N ARG A 206 4.63 18.57 -11.50
CA ARG A 206 4.82 18.17 -12.90
C ARG A 206 5.52 16.82 -13.05
N THR A 207 6.15 16.32 -11.99
CA THR A 207 6.78 15.00 -12.05
C THR A 207 5.71 13.90 -12.08
N ARG A 208 5.86 12.94 -12.99
CA ARG A 208 4.89 11.86 -13.24
C ARG A 208 4.63 11.01 -11.98
N PHE A 209 5.68 10.75 -11.21
CA PHE A 209 5.60 10.09 -9.91
C PHE A 209 4.73 10.85 -8.89
N TYR A 210 4.80 12.20 -8.88
CA TYR A 210 3.95 13.00 -7.98
C TYR A 210 2.48 12.92 -8.39
N GLN A 211 2.17 12.69 -9.67
CA GLN A 211 0.78 12.49 -10.09
C GLN A 211 0.28 11.10 -9.70
N GLU A 212 1.11 10.07 -9.87
CA GLU A 212 0.76 8.67 -9.59
C GLU A 212 0.64 8.41 -8.07
N VAL A 213 1.62 8.83 -7.26
CA VAL A 213 1.60 8.58 -5.80
C VAL A 213 0.61 9.48 -5.06
N TYR A 214 0.40 10.72 -5.51
CA TYR A 214 -0.61 11.58 -4.89
C TYR A 214 -2.03 11.17 -5.29
N ALA A 215 -2.21 10.52 -6.44
CA ALA A 215 -3.46 9.87 -6.79
C ALA A 215 -3.73 8.66 -5.89
N GLU A 216 -2.72 7.81 -5.66
CA GLU A 216 -2.81 6.63 -4.79
C GLU A 216 -3.10 7.03 -3.32
N ALA A 217 -2.34 7.98 -2.77
CA ALA A 217 -2.56 8.49 -1.41
C ALA A 217 -3.93 9.19 -1.24
N ARG A 218 -4.42 9.86 -2.29
CA ARG A 218 -5.78 10.44 -2.29
C ARG A 218 -6.84 9.35 -2.30
N GLU A 219 -6.61 8.27 -3.04
CA GLU A 219 -7.53 7.14 -3.12
C GLU A 219 -7.58 6.38 -1.79
N GLU A 220 -6.43 6.11 -1.15
CA GLU A 220 -6.33 5.54 0.19
C GLU A 220 -7.06 6.41 1.23
N GLY A 221 -6.78 7.71 1.27
CA GLY A 221 -7.45 8.64 2.19
C GLY A 221 -8.97 8.72 1.97
N LEU A 222 -9.44 8.58 0.73
CA LEU A 222 -10.87 8.52 0.43
C LEU A 222 -11.50 7.21 0.90
N GLN A 223 -10.77 6.09 0.79
CA GLN A 223 -11.22 4.79 1.28
C GLN A 223 -11.28 4.76 2.80
N GLU A 224 -10.26 5.27 3.48
CA GLU A 224 -10.23 5.39 4.95
C GLU A 224 -11.36 6.29 5.45
N GLY A 225 -11.55 7.48 4.86
CA GLY A 225 -12.64 8.38 5.24
C GLY A 225 -14.04 7.77 5.01
N ARG A 226 -14.21 6.98 3.94
CA ARG A 226 -15.46 6.24 3.68
C ARG A 226 -15.67 5.06 4.63
N ALA A 227 -14.60 4.45 5.12
CA ALA A 227 -14.67 3.38 6.10
C ALA A 227 -15.04 3.95 7.47
N GLN A 228 -14.35 5.00 7.92
CA GLN A 228 -14.65 5.71 9.16
C GLN A 228 -16.08 6.25 9.19
N GLY A 229 -16.53 6.97 8.15
CA GLY A 229 -17.90 7.49 8.10
C GLY A 229 -18.99 6.40 8.08
N ARG A 230 -18.69 5.21 7.54
CA ARG A 230 -19.60 4.05 7.61
C ARG A 230 -19.64 3.43 9.00
N GLU A 231 -18.50 3.34 9.68
CA GLU A 231 -18.40 2.84 11.04
C GLU A 231 -19.19 3.76 12.00
N GLU A 232 -18.93 5.06 11.93
CA GLU A 232 -19.60 6.09 12.74
C GLU A 232 -21.11 6.09 12.50
N GLY A 233 -21.55 6.16 11.23
CA GLY A 233 -22.98 6.14 10.90
C GLY A 233 -23.69 4.85 11.33
N ARG A 234 -22.99 3.71 11.33
CA ARG A 234 -23.54 2.44 11.83
C ARG A 234 -23.64 2.42 13.35
N GLN A 235 -22.68 3.00 14.07
CA GLN A 235 -22.73 3.10 15.53
C GLN A 235 -23.84 4.04 15.98
N GLU A 236 -23.95 5.22 15.37
CA GLU A 236 -25.03 6.18 15.63
C GLU A 236 -26.40 5.58 15.33
N GLY A 237 -26.55 4.94 14.16
CA GLY A 237 -27.80 4.27 13.78
C GLY A 237 -28.20 3.14 14.74
N ARG A 238 -27.23 2.36 15.26
CA ARG A 238 -27.51 1.34 16.28
C ARG A 238 -27.93 1.97 17.61
N GLN A 239 -27.25 3.01 18.08
CA GLN A 239 -27.62 3.66 19.34
C GLN A 239 -29.03 4.25 19.26
N GLN A 240 -29.34 4.98 18.19
CA GLN A 240 -30.66 5.55 17.97
C GLN A 240 -31.74 4.46 17.87
N GLY A 241 -31.49 3.40 17.09
CA GLY A 241 -32.42 2.28 16.96
C GLY A 241 -32.66 1.54 18.29
N LEU A 242 -31.61 1.33 19.09
CA LEU A 242 -31.73 0.68 20.40
C LEU A 242 -32.52 1.56 21.38
N GLN A 243 -32.26 2.86 21.39
CA GLN A 243 -32.93 3.79 22.30
C GLN A 243 -34.42 3.92 21.97
N GLN A 244 -34.76 4.04 20.68
CA GLN A 244 -36.15 4.06 20.22
C GLN A 244 -36.85 2.72 20.51
N GLY A 245 -36.21 1.59 20.22
CA GLY A 245 -36.77 0.27 20.47
C GLY A 245 -37.01 0.01 21.96
N LEU A 246 -36.09 0.42 22.83
CA LEU A 246 -36.23 0.29 24.28
C LEU A 246 -37.38 1.16 24.80
N GLN A 247 -37.48 2.40 24.33
CA GLN A 247 -38.54 3.32 24.76
C GLN A 247 -39.93 2.81 24.36
N GLN A 248 -40.09 2.36 23.10
CA GLN A 248 -41.34 1.77 22.62
C GLN A 248 -41.69 0.48 23.36
N GLY A 249 -40.72 -0.42 23.55
CA GLY A 249 -40.91 -1.68 24.25
C GLY A 249 -41.31 -1.48 25.72
N LEU A 250 -40.68 -0.51 26.41
CA LEU A 250 -41.00 -0.18 27.80
C LEU A 250 -42.41 0.40 27.92
N GLN A 251 -42.79 1.31 27.02
CA GLN A 251 -44.12 1.94 27.05
C GLN A 251 -45.22 0.91 26.78
N GLN A 252 -45.03 0.04 25.78
CA GLN A 252 -45.98 -1.04 25.48
C GLN A 252 -46.08 -2.04 26.64
N GLY A 253 -44.93 -2.45 27.20
CA GLY A 253 -44.89 -3.38 28.33
C GLY A 253 -45.57 -2.81 29.57
N LEU A 254 -45.39 -1.53 29.86
CA LEU A 254 -46.04 -0.85 30.98
C LEU A 254 -47.56 -0.77 30.80
N GLN A 255 -48.02 -0.38 29.61
CA GLN A 255 -49.46 -0.30 29.30
C GLN A 255 -50.13 -1.68 29.39
N GLN A 256 -49.52 -2.71 28.79
CA GLN A 256 -50.04 -4.08 28.88
C GLN A 256 -50.04 -4.59 30.32
N GLY A 257 -48.98 -4.30 31.10
CA GLY A 257 -48.90 -4.69 32.51
C GLY A 257 -49.98 -4.03 33.38
N LEU A 258 -50.25 -2.74 33.16
CA LEU A 258 -51.32 -2.00 33.84
C LEU A 258 -52.69 -2.59 33.50
N GLN A 259 -52.99 -2.74 32.20
CA GLN A 259 -54.26 -3.33 31.74
C GLN A 259 -54.49 -4.71 32.33
N GLN A 260 -53.49 -5.59 32.28
CA GLN A 260 -53.58 -6.95 32.83
C GLN A 260 -53.80 -6.92 34.35
N GLY A 261 -53.14 -6.00 35.05
CA GLY A 261 -53.29 -5.79 36.49
C GLY A 261 -54.71 -5.37 36.88
N GLU A 262 -55.24 -4.33 36.22
CA GLU A 262 -56.59 -3.82 36.46
C GLU A 262 -57.66 -4.85 36.12
N THR A 263 -57.54 -5.50 34.96
CA THR A 263 -58.43 -6.60 34.56
C THR A 263 -58.47 -7.68 35.64
N LEU A 264 -57.31 -8.06 36.16
CA LEU A 264 -57.19 -9.10 37.18
C LEU A 264 -57.85 -8.67 38.51
N VAL A 265 -57.76 -7.40 38.88
CA VAL A 265 -58.46 -6.85 40.06
C VAL A 265 -59.97 -6.88 39.85
N VAL A 266 -60.46 -6.38 38.72
CA VAL A 266 -61.89 -6.38 38.36
C VAL A 266 -62.47 -7.79 38.39
N LEU A 267 -61.78 -8.76 37.77
CA LEU A 267 -62.21 -10.17 37.79
C LEU A 267 -62.23 -10.75 39.21
N ARG A 268 -61.26 -10.40 40.07
CA ARG A 268 -61.27 -10.83 41.48
C ARG A 268 -62.44 -10.22 42.25
N LEU A 269 -62.77 -8.96 42.03
CA LEU A 269 -63.90 -8.28 42.66
C LEU A 269 -65.24 -8.89 42.22
N LEU A 270 -65.41 -9.13 40.92
CA LEU A 270 -66.56 -9.82 40.36
C LEU A 270 -66.75 -11.21 40.98
N ARG A 271 -65.70 -12.03 41.01
CA ARG A 271 -65.75 -13.37 41.64
C ARG A 271 -66.07 -13.30 43.13
N ARG A 272 -65.52 -12.31 43.84
CA ARG A 272 -65.78 -12.13 45.28
C ARG A 272 -67.21 -11.69 45.57
N ARG A 273 -67.81 -10.85 44.72
CA ARG A 273 -69.15 -10.29 44.92
C ARG A 273 -70.26 -11.22 44.42
N PHE A 274 -70.03 -11.93 43.30
CA PHE A 274 -71.07 -12.69 42.61
C PHE A 274 -70.80 -14.21 42.51
N GLY A 275 -69.63 -14.68 42.95
CA GLY A 275 -69.29 -16.12 42.92
C GLY A 275 -68.73 -16.57 41.57
N GLU A 276 -69.19 -17.71 41.06
CA GLU A 276 -68.73 -18.23 39.76
C GLU A 276 -69.17 -17.32 38.61
N LEU A 277 -68.24 -16.96 37.74
CA LEU A 277 -68.51 -16.11 36.59
C LEU A 277 -68.99 -16.93 35.38
N PRO A 278 -69.99 -16.44 34.62
CA PRO A 278 -70.44 -17.10 33.41
C PRO A 278 -69.34 -17.24 32.35
N ALA A 279 -69.41 -18.30 31.55
CA ALA A 279 -68.46 -18.56 30.48
C ALA A 279 -68.44 -17.39 29.48
N GLY A 280 -67.23 -16.92 29.12
CA GLY A 280 -67.02 -15.84 28.15
C GLY A 280 -67.03 -14.42 28.75
N LEU A 281 -67.52 -14.22 29.98
CA LEU A 281 -67.46 -12.91 30.64
C LEU A 281 -66.01 -12.47 30.91
N GLU A 282 -65.15 -13.41 31.32
CA GLU A 282 -63.73 -13.10 31.57
C GLU A 282 -63.00 -12.67 30.31
N GLU A 283 -63.29 -13.30 29.17
CA GLU A 283 -62.69 -12.97 27.89
C GLU A 283 -63.16 -11.61 27.39
N ARG A 284 -64.45 -11.31 27.57
CA ARG A 284 -65.04 -10.01 27.23
C ARG A 284 -64.42 -8.89 28.05
N ILE A 285 -64.16 -9.09 29.34
CA ILE A 285 -63.50 -8.10 30.21
C ILE A 285 -62.01 -7.92 29.84
N ARG A 286 -61.29 -9.00 29.49
CA ARG A 286 -59.88 -8.94 29.05
C ARG A 286 -59.67 -8.14 27.76
N GLN A 287 -60.70 -8.04 26.92
CA GLN A 287 -60.65 -7.31 25.65
C GLN A 287 -61.04 -5.84 25.79
N LEU A 288 -61.51 -5.41 26.98
CA LEU A 288 -61.84 -4.01 27.21
C LEU A 288 -60.56 -3.15 27.22
N PRO A 289 -60.63 -1.94 26.65
CA PRO A 289 -59.56 -0.97 26.81
C PRO A 289 -59.47 -0.52 28.28
N VAL A 290 -58.26 -0.12 28.71
CA VAL A 290 -57.93 0.28 30.10
C VAL A 290 -58.99 1.20 30.72
N TYR A 291 -59.37 2.28 30.02
CA TYR A 291 -60.35 3.24 30.52
C TYR A 291 -61.74 2.64 30.80
N GLN A 292 -62.15 1.58 30.09
CA GLN A 292 -63.39 0.86 30.37
C GLN A 292 -63.24 -0.10 31.55
N ILE A 293 -62.04 -0.66 31.75
CA ILE A 293 -61.76 -1.49 32.92
C ILE A 293 -61.80 -0.63 34.20
N GLU A 294 -61.21 0.57 34.16
CA GLU A 294 -61.28 1.55 35.25
C GLU A 294 -62.74 1.97 35.54
N ALA A 295 -63.50 2.33 34.50
CA ALA A 295 -64.90 2.71 34.65
C ALA A 295 -65.78 1.56 35.19
N LEU A 296 -65.52 0.32 34.76
CA LEU A 296 -66.18 -0.87 35.30
C LEU A 296 -65.81 -1.09 36.77
N ALA A 297 -64.55 -0.88 37.16
CA ALA A 297 -64.10 -1.02 38.55
C ALA A 297 -64.83 -0.07 39.50
N GLU A 298 -65.09 1.16 39.06
CA GLU A 298 -65.89 2.14 39.82
C GLU A 298 -67.38 1.74 39.86
N ALA A 299 -67.99 1.47 38.71
CA ALA A 299 -69.40 1.09 38.63
C ALA A 299 -69.73 -0.20 39.39
N LEU A 300 -68.75 -1.12 39.48
CA LEU A 300 -68.84 -2.35 40.25
C LEU A 300 -69.15 -2.14 41.73
N LEU A 301 -68.89 -0.95 42.30
CA LEU A 301 -69.21 -0.65 43.69
C LEU A 301 -70.73 -0.56 43.90
N ASP A 302 -71.47 -0.08 42.92
CA ASP A 302 -72.91 0.13 42.99
C ASP A 302 -73.73 -1.09 42.54
N PHE A 303 -73.13 -2.00 41.78
CA PHE A 303 -73.88 -3.13 41.21
C PHE A 303 -74.34 -4.17 42.23
N THR A 304 -75.61 -4.53 42.21
CA THR A 304 -76.18 -5.53 43.12
C THR A 304 -76.34 -6.90 42.49
N THR A 305 -76.37 -6.99 41.16
CA THR A 305 -76.53 -8.26 40.42
C THR A 305 -75.59 -8.37 39.21
N LEU A 306 -75.45 -9.58 38.66
CA LEU A 306 -74.65 -9.80 37.44
C LEU A 306 -75.31 -9.23 36.18
N GLU A 307 -76.64 -9.13 36.14
CA GLU A 307 -77.38 -8.54 35.02
C GLU A 307 -76.98 -7.07 34.79
N GLU A 308 -76.70 -6.32 35.86
CA GLU A 308 -76.24 -4.92 35.78
C GLU A 308 -74.84 -4.83 35.15
N VAL A 309 -73.95 -5.79 35.43
CA VAL A 309 -72.63 -5.90 34.78
C VAL A 309 -72.78 -6.17 33.28
N PHE A 310 -73.70 -7.07 32.89
CA PHE A 310 -73.96 -7.35 31.48
C PHE A 310 -74.55 -6.14 30.75
N ALA A 311 -75.54 -5.48 31.34
CA ALA A 311 -76.13 -4.26 30.78
C ALA A 311 -75.07 -3.15 30.62
N TRP A 312 -74.19 -2.97 31.61
CA TRP A 312 -73.09 -2.02 31.53
C TRP A 312 -72.12 -2.35 30.38
N LEU A 313 -71.75 -3.61 30.24
CA LEU A 313 -70.86 -4.09 29.16
C LEU A 313 -71.51 -4.02 27.77
N GLU A 314 -72.84 -3.91 27.66
CA GLU A 314 -73.54 -3.72 26.38
C GLU A 314 -73.68 -2.24 26.01
N HIS A 315 -73.77 -1.36 27.00
CA HIS A 315 -73.87 0.09 26.79
C HIS A 315 -72.51 0.79 26.67
N SER A 316 -71.44 0.15 27.12
CA SER A 316 -70.09 0.75 27.19
C SER A 316 -69.12 0.26 26.12
N THR A 317 -69.51 -0.71 25.28
CA THR A 317 -68.71 -1.24 24.16
C THR A 317 -68.87 -0.48 22.85
#